data_AF-A0A1U8J1X4-F1
#
_entry.id   AF-A0A1U8J1X4-F1
#
_cell.length_a   1.000
_cell.length_b   1.000
_cell.length_c   1.000
_cell.angle_alpha   90.00
_cell.angle_beta   90.00
_cell.angle_gamma   90.00
#
_symmetry.space_group_name_H-M   'P 1'
#
loop_
_entity.id
_entity.type
_entity.pdbx_description
1 polymer ?
#
loop_
_entity_poly.entity_id
_entity_poly.type
_entity_poly.pdbx_seq_one_letter_code
_entity_poly.pdbx_strand_id
1 'polypeptide(L)'
;MIPLPNSSVNPSITDFRKENRYKKLLSSVDLTKDFFFSYSYNVMCSLQKNLYNNEPGEVLYETMFVWNEFLTRGIRNHLKNTLWTVALVYGFFKQASFSVSGRSFKILLIARRSRHYEPTKRFMSMVLPPCLHMKGKQA
;
A
#
# COMPACT_ATOMS: atom_id res chain seq x y z
N MET A 1 2.15 16.20 -9.66
CA MET A 1 0.69 16.20 -9.85
C MET A 1 0.43 16.90 -11.17
N ILE A 2 -0.29 16.28 -12.11
CA ILE A 2 -0.53 16.84 -13.44
C ILE A 2 -1.90 17.53 -13.40
N PRO A 3 -1.98 18.87 -13.40
CA PRO A 3 -3.26 19.56 -13.43
C PRO A 3 -3.91 19.37 -14.81
N LEU A 4 -5.21 19.12 -14.83
CA LEU A 4 -5.98 19.21 -16.06
C LEU A 4 -6.22 20.69 -16.36
N PRO A 5 -5.78 21.21 -17.53
CA PRO A 5 -5.73 22.64 -17.78
C PRO A 5 -7.11 23.33 -17.89
N ASN A 6 -8.19 22.58 -18.15
CA ASN A 6 -9.52 23.12 -18.38
C ASN A 6 -10.57 22.52 -17.43
N SER A 7 -10.49 22.78 -16.12
CA SER A 7 -11.66 22.56 -15.27
C SER A 7 -12.67 23.67 -15.54
N SER A 8 -13.79 23.35 -16.18
CA SER A 8 -14.95 24.25 -16.40
C SER A 8 -15.61 24.75 -15.10
N VAL A 9 -15.08 24.35 -13.95
CA VAL A 9 -15.51 24.72 -12.61
C VAL A 9 -14.53 25.77 -12.10
N ASN A 10 -14.96 27.02 -11.98
CA ASN A 10 -14.25 28.01 -11.17
C ASN A 10 -14.44 27.61 -9.69
N PRO A 11 -13.42 27.06 -9.00
CA PRO A 11 -13.59 26.69 -7.61
C PRO A 11 -13.80 27.96 -6.79
N SER A 12 -14.67 27.90 -5.78
CA SER A 12 -14.81 29.00 -4.83
C SER A 12 -13.44 29.33 -4.21
N ILE A 13 -13.20 30.59 -3.81
CA ILE A 13 -11.93 31.01 -3.16
C ILE A 13 -11.56 30.09 -1.98
N THR A 14 -12.58 29.60 -1.25
CA THR A 14 -12.43 28.64 -0.15
C THR A 14 -11.96 27.25 -0.59
N ASP A 15 -12.41 26.78 -1.76
CA ASP A 15 -12.03 25.46 -2.30
C ASP A 15 -10.61 25.49 -2.86
N PHE A 16 -10.21 26.57 -3.53
CA PHE A 16 -8.84 26.76 -4.02
C PHE A 16 -7.81 26.74 -2.88
N ARG A 17 -8.11 27.40 -1.75
CA ARG A 17 -7.23 27.43 -0.58
C ARG A 17 -7.10 26.05 0.08
N LYS A 18 -8.20 25.30 0.19
CA LYS A 18 -8.20 23.93 0.71
C LYS A 18 -7.42 22.99 -0.22
N GLU A 19 -7.65 23.09 -1.53
CA GLU A 19 -6.96 22.29 -2.53
C GLU A 19 -5.44 22.51 -2.48
N ASN A 20 -4.99 23.77 -2.44
CA ASN A 20 -3.56 24.08 -2.32
C ASN A 20 -2.94 23.55 -1.03
N ARG A 21 -3.70 23.53 0.08
CA ARG A 21 -3.25 22.90 1.32
C ARG A 21 -3.08 21.39 1.15
N TYR A 22 -4.04 20.70 0.53
CA TYR A 22 -3.93 19.26 0.27
C TYR A 22 -2.82 18.92 -0.73
N LYS A 23 -2.63 19.74 -1.77
CA LYS A 23 -1.50 19.63 -2.70
C LYS A 23 -0.17 19.67 -1.95
N LYS A 24 0.02 20.65 -1.06
CA LYS A 24 1.24 20.76 -0.24
C LYS A 24 1.45 19.54 0.65
N LEU A 25 0.39 19.05 1.30
CA LEU A 25 0.46 17.84 2.13
C LEU A 25 0.85 16.61 1.32
N LEU A 26 0.25 16.42 0.14
CA LEU A 26 0.59 15.28 -0.72
C LEU A 26 2.02 15.40 -1.27
N SER A 27 2.44 16.60 -1.67
CA SER A 27 3.80 16.89 -2.13
C SER A 27 4.87 16.73 -1.05
N SER A 28 4.49 16.73 0.24
CA SER A 28 5.43 16.45 1.33
C SER A 28 5.81 14.96 1.41
N VAL A 29 5.02 14.07 0.79
CA VAL A 29 5.31 12.65 0.74
C VAL A 29 6.32 12.39 -0.37
N ASP A 30 7.54 12.06 0.03
CA ASP A 30 8.60 11.67 -0.89
C ASP A 30 8.45 10.20 -1.30
N LEU A 31 7.95 9.96 -2.51
CA LEU A 31 7.77 8.61 -3.06
C LEU A 31 9.10 7.92 -3.42
N THR A 32 10.23 8.64 -3.41
CA THR A 32 11.54 8.06 -3.75
C THR A 32 12.20 7.37 -2.55
N LYS A 33 11.74 7.66 -1.33
CA LYS A 33 12.31 7.15 -0.08
C LYS A 33 11.37 6.14 0.56
N ASP A 34 11.91 4.98 0.93
CA ASP A 34 11.20 3.95 1.70
C ASP A 34 9.95 3.36 1.02
N PHE A 35 9.74 3.64 -0.27
CA PHE A 35 8.71 2.98 -1.08
C PHE A 35 9.34 1.94 -2.00
N PHE A 36 8.69 0.79 -2.08
CA PHE A 36 9.09 -0.27 -3.00
C PHE A 36 7.86 -0.93 -3.62
N PHE A 37 8.05 -1.42 -4.83
CA PHE A 37 7.04 -2.14 -5.60
C PHE A 37 7.71 -3.18 -6.50
N SER A 38 6.91 -4.12 -6.98
CA SER A 38 7.32 -5.06 -8.03
C SER A 38 6.14 -5.34 -8.94
N TYR A 39 6.40 -5.50 -10.23
CA TYR A 39 5.37 -5.79 -11.23
C TYR A 39 4.96 -7.26 -11.21
N SER A 40 5.93 -8.16 -11.03
CA SER A 40 5.71 -9.61 -11.09
C SER A 40 5.48 -10.25 -9.73
N TYR A 41 5.89 -9.57 -8.64
CA TYR A 41 5.83 -10.13 -7.29
C TYR A 41 4.96 -9.28 -6.36
N ASN A 42 4.07 -9.94 -5.62
CA ASN A 42 3.19 -9.30 -4.65
C ASN A 42 3.95 -8.98 -3.35
N VAL A 43 4.72 -7.89 -3.36
CA VAL A 43 5.51 -7.40 -2.20
C VAL A 43 4.65 -7.04 -0.98
N MET A 44 3.35 -6.85 -1.18
CA MET A 44 2.39 -6.52 -0.12
C MET A 44 2.08 -7.72 0.77
N CYS A 45 2.32 -8.94 0.28
CA CYS A 45 2.06 -10.19 0.97
C CYS A 45 3.35 -10.82 1.51
N SER A 46 3.24 -11.64 2.56
CA SER A 46 4.37 -12.44 3.03
C SER A 46 4.68 -13.55 2.02
N LEU A 47 5.91 -14.07 2.03
CA LEU A 47 6.30 -15.19 1.16
C LEU A 47 5.36 -16.39 1.33
N GLN A 48 5.05 -16.76 2.58
CA GLN A 48 4.09 -17.83 2.90
C GLN A 48 2.71 -17.58 2.27
N LYS A 49 2.23 -16.34 2.33
CA LYS A 49 0.92 -15.98 1.79
C LYS A 49 0.91 -16.03 0.26
N ASN A 50 1.99 -15.62 -0.39
CA ASN A 50 2.16 -15.71 -1.84
C ASN A 50 2.28 -17.15 -2.34
N LEU A 51 2.79 -18.08 -1.53
CA LEU A 51 2.89 -19.49 -1.89
C LEU A 51 1.55 -20.24 -1.75
N TYR A 52 0.73 -19.85 -0.77
CA TYR A 52 -0.51 -20.57 -0.46
C TYR A 52 -1.74 -20.02 -1.21
N ASN A 53 -1.74 -18.73 -1.55
CA ASN A 53 -2.89 -18.10 -2.20
C ASN A 53 -2.82 -18.20 -3.73
N ASN A 54 -3.79 -18.88 -4.34
CA ASN A 54 -4.16 -18.73 -5.75
C ASN A 54 -5.26 -17.66 -5.95
N GLU A 55 -5.40 -16.74 -4.98
CA GLU A 55 -6.48 -15.76 -5.01
C GLU A 55 -6.26 -14.73 -6.12
N PRO A 56 -7.33 -14.30 -6.81
CA PRO A 56 -7.23 -13.28 -7.84
C PRO A 56 -6.64 -12.00 -7.26
N GLY A 57 -5.80 -11.33 -8.05
CA GLY A 57 -5.00 -10.19 -7.62
C GLY A 57 -5.79 -9.10 -6.88
N GLU A 58 -7.06 -8.89 -7.25
CA GLU A 58 -7.95 -7.90 -6.62
C GLU A 58 -8.08 -8.04 -5.09
N VAL A 59 -8.17 -9.26 -4.56
CA VAL A 59 -8.33 -9.48 -3.10
C VAL A 59 -7.04 -9.14 -2.34
N LEU A 60 -5.88 -9.29 -2.98
CA LEU A 60 -4.59 -8.98 -2.39
C LEU A 60 -4.35 -7.47 -2.27
N TYR A 61 -5.09 -6.69 -3.06
CA TYR A 61 -5.00 -5.25 -3.18
C TYR A 61 -5.77 -4.47 -2.09
N GLU A 62 -6.55 -5.17 -1.26
CA GLU A 62 -7.22 -4.64 -0.06
C GLU A 62 -6.39 -4.81 1.23
N THR A 63 -5.14 -5.26 1.10
CA THR A 63 -4.28 -5.51 2.26
C THR A 63 -3.84 -4.23 2.97
N MET A 64 -3.62 -4.34 4.28
CA MET A 64 -3.16 -3.22 5.13
C MET A 64 -1.79 -2.64 4.74
N PHE A 65 -1.05 -3.29 3.83
CA PHE A 65 0.29 -2.88 3.41
C PHE A 65 0.30 -2.14 2.07
N VAL A 66 -0.86 -2.02 1.40
CA VAL A 66 -1.01 -1.23 0.17
C VAL A 66 -1.14 0.24 0.55
N TRP A 67 -0.10 1.05 0.36
CA TRP A 67 -0.15 2.46 0.73
C TRP A 67 -1.14 3.24 -0.16
N ASN A 68 -1.10 3.03 -1.47
CA ASN A 68 -1.90 3.73 -2.47
C ASN A 68 -3.29 3.10 -2.76
N GLU A 69 -3.81 2.28 -1.85
CA GLU A 69 -5.13 1.66 -1.96
C GLU A 69 -6.20 2.71 -2.27
N PHE A 70 -6.24 3.79 -1.49
CA PHE A 70 -7.25 4.84 -1.63
C PHE A 70 -7.16 5.53 -3.00
N LEU A 71 -5.94 5.81 -3.47
CA LEU A 71 -5.68 6.49 -4.73
C LEU A 71 -6.07 5.63 -5.94
N THR A 72 -5.89 4.31 -5.83
CA THR A 72 -6.15 3.36 -6.92
C THR A 72 -7.56 2.77 -6.88
N ARG A 73 -8.33 3.00 -5.81
CA ARG A 73 -9.69 2.45 -5.62
C ARG A 73 -10.64 2.79 -6.76
N GLY A 74 -10.66 4.04 -7.24
CA GLY A 74 -11.53 4.44 -8.34
C GLY A 74 -11.25 3.65 -9.61
N ILE A 75 -9.99 3.60 -10.04
CA ILE A 75 -9.56 2.87 -11.25
C ILE A 75 -9.88 1.38 -11.13
N ARG A 76 -9.61 0.78 -9.96
CA ARG A 76 -9.88 -0.65 -9.71
C ARG A 76 -11.37 -0.97 -9.76
N ASN A 77 -12.22 -0.14 -9.16
CA ASN A 77 -13.66 -0.36 -9.17
C ASN A 77 -14.26 -0.33 -10.59
N HIS A 78 -13.72 0.52 -11.46
CA HIS A 78 -14.20 0.64 -12.84
C HIS A 78 -13.61 -0.40 -13.78
N LEU A 79 -12.30 -0.64 -13.69
CA LEU A 79 -11.57 -1.43 -14.68
C LEU A 79 -11.44 -2.91 -14.29
N LYS A 80 -11.60 -3.24 -12.99
CA LYS A 80 -11.43 -4.59 -12.43
C LYS A 80 -10.17 -5.30 -12.92
N ASN A 81 -9.11 -4.51 -13.10
CA ASN A 81 -7.86 -4.96 -13.69
C ASN A 81 -6.70 -4.27 -12.98
N THR A 82 -5.62 -5.02 -12.78
CA THR A 82 -4.40 -4.60 -12.09
C THR A 82 -3.33 -4.04 -13.05
N LEU A 83 -3.52 -4.13 -14.37
CA LEU A 83 -2.53 -3.67 -15.36
C LEU A 83 -2.13 -2.19 -15.21
N TRP A 84 -3.08 -1.33 -14.85
CA TRP A 84 -2.86 0.12 -14.72
C TRP A 84 -2.50 0.57 -13.31
N THR A 85 -2.52 -0.34 -12.34
CA THR A 85 -2.37 -0.01 -10.92
C THR A 85 -1.28 -0.86 -10.29
N VAL A 86 -0.28 -0.19 -9.73
CA VAL A 86 0.82 -0.86 -9.04
C VAL A 86 0.65 -0.71 -7.54
N ALA A 87 0.87 -1.81 -6.84
CA ALA A 87 0.97 -1.90 -5.39
C ALA A 87 2.17 -1.14 -4.83
N LEU A 88 1.96 0.02 -4.21
CA LEU A 88 3.03 0.72 -3.48
C LEU A 88 3.06 0.28 -2.01
N VAL A 89 4.22 -0.16 -1.54
CA VAL A 89 4.44 -0.53 -0.14
C VAL A 89 5.43 0.44 0.49
N TYR A 90 5.09 0.89 1.69
CA TYR A 90 5.96 1.74 2.50
C TYR A 90 6.72 0.90 3.54
N GLY A 91 8.03 1.07 3.62
CA GLY A 91 8.88 0.38 4.58
C GLY A 91 10.35 0.33 4.18
N PHE A 92 11.02 -0.76 4.52
CA PHE A 92 12.45 -0.94 4.28
C PHE A 92 12.70 -2.21 3.49
N PHE A 93 13.55 -2.10 2.47
CA PHE A 93 13.95 -3.23 1.63
C PHE A 93 15.46 -3.24 1.49
N LYS A 94 16.10 -4.37 1.81
CA LYS A 94 17.54 -4.55 1.62
C LYS A 94 17.86 -6.00 1.25
N GLN A 95 18.65 -6.16 0.19
CA GLN A 95 19.19 -7.44 -0.23
C GLN A 95 20.71 -7.42 -0.09
N ALA A 96 21.28 -8.51 0.41
CA ALA A 96 22.73 -8.70 0.51
C ALA A 96 23.10 -10.11 0.06
N SER A 97 24.20 -10.22 -0.68
CA SER A 97 24.76 -11.50 -1.13
C SER A 97 25.95 -11.85 -0.24
N PHE A 98 26.01 -13.09 0.21
CA PHE A 98 27.06 -13.61 1.06
C PHE A 98 27.61 -14.90 0.46
N SER A 99 28.87 -15.21 0.75
CA SER A 99 29.51 -16.47 0.39
C SER A 99 30.18 -17.06 1.62
N VAL A 100 29.77 -18.24 2.03
CA VAL A 100 30.38 -18.97 3.17
C VAL A 100 30.66 -20.39 2.72
N SER A 101 31.87 -20.88 2.99
CA SER A 101 32.31 -22.25 2.66
C SER A 101 32.05 -22.66 1.20
N GLY A 102 32.34 -21.75 0.25
CA GLY A 102 32.15 -21.96 -1.18
C GLY A 102 30.70 -21.92 -1.67
N ARG A 103 29.71 -21.68 -0.80
CA ARG A 103 28.29 -21.53 -1.18
C ARG A 103 27.88 -20.06 -1.14
N SER A 104 27.37 -19.55 -2.25
CA SER A 104 26.78 -18.21 -2.34
C SER A 104 25.30 -18.24 -2.01
N PHE A 105 24.84 -17.41 -1.07
CA PHE A 105 23.43 -17.22 -0.76
C PHE A 105 23.08 -15.73 -0.68
N LYS A 106 21.80 -15.41 -0.91
CA LYS A 106 21.28 -14.04 -0.80
C LYS A 106 20.32 -13.96 0.37
N ILE A 107 20.56 -13.02 1.27
CA ILE A 107 19.60 -12.66 2.32
C ILE A 107 18.84 -11.44 1.87
N LEU A 108 17.52 -11.48 2.06
CA LEU A 108 16.62 -10.38 1.79
C LEU A 108 15.86 -10.03 3.07
N LEU A 109 15.91 -8.75 3.45
CA LEU A 109 15.14 -8.20 4.54
C LEU A 109 14.09 -7.23 3.99
N ILE A 110 12.82 -7.51 4.30
CA ILE A 110 11.68 -6.65 3.95
C ILE A 110 10.93 -6.30 5.22
N ALA A 111 10.89 -5.03 5.58
CA ALA A 111 10.01 -4.49 6.60
C ALA A 111 8.90 -3.68 5.93
N ARG A 112 7.65 -3.89 6.33
CA ARG A 112 6.47 -3.24 5.76
C ARG A 112 5.73 -2.51 6.87
N ARG A 113 5.33 -1.27 6.63
CA ARG A 113 4.50 -0.49 7.54
C ARG A 113 3.04 -0.57 7.07
N SER A 114 2.11 -0.75 8.01
CA SER A 114 0.69 -0.73 7.71
C SER A 114 0.23 0.70 7.41
N ARG A 115 -0.68 0.85 6.45
CA ARG A 115 -1.37 2.12 6.16
C ARG A 115 -2.33 2.56 7.27
N HIS A 116 -2.89 1.58 7.98
CA HIS A 116 -3.83 1.83 9.07
C HIS A 116 -3.04 2.33 10.27
N TYR A 117 -3.08 3.65 10.45
CA TYR A 117 -2.68 4.32 11.69
C TYR A 117 -3.97 4.82 12.32
N GLU A 118 -4.44 4.18 13.39
CA GLU A 118 -5.54 4.67 14.22
C GLU A 118 -4.93 5.43 15.40
N PRO A 119 -4.86 6.77 15.38
CA PRO A 119 -4.27 7.55 16.47
C PRO A 119 -5.05 7.34 17.78
N THR A 120 -6.34 7.06 17.69
CA THR A 120 -7.27 6.99 18.83
C THR A 120 -7.18 5.68 19.62
N LYS A 121 -6.46 4.65 19.14
CA LYS A 121 -6.41 3.33 19.80
C LYS A 121 -5.08 2.99 20.48
N ARG A 122 -4.14 3.93 20.56
CA ARG A 122 -2.87 3.72 21.28
C ARG A 122 -2.87 4.11 22.76
N PHE A 123 -3.93 4.76 23.26
CA PHE A 123 -4.12 4.97 24.70
C PHE A 123 -4.79 3.79 25.43
N MET A 124 -5.16 2.73 24.71
CA MET A 124 -5.77 1.53 25.28
C MET A 124 -5.04 0.27 24.82
N SER A 125 -3.71 0.25 24.89
CA SER A 125 -2.93 -0.98 24.68
C SER A 125 -3.01 -1.89 25.90
N MET A 126 -4.17 -2.49 26.14
CA MET A 126 -4.23 -3.78 26.85
C MET A 126 -5.53 -4.54 26.60
N VAL A 127 -6.10 -4.51 25.39
CA VAL A 127 -7.05 -5.55 24.96
C VAL A 127 -6.84 -5.82 23.46
N LEU A 128 -6.83 -7.10 23.10
CA LEU A 128 -6.62 -7.66 21.77
C LEU A 128 -7.33 -6.89 20.62
N PRO A 129 -6.75 -6.89 19.39
CA PRO A 129 -7.39 -6.30 18.23
C PRO A 129 -8.67 -7.07 17.83
N PRO A 130 -9.79 -6.37 17.51
CA PRO A 130 -10.98 -7.00 16.95
C PRO A 130 -10.81 -7.19 15.43
N CYS A 131 -9.74 -7.87 15.03
CA CYS A 131 -9.41 -8.14 13.62
C CYS A 131 -9.40 -9.64 13.29
N LEU A 132 -10.28 -10.41 13.94
CA LEU A 132 -10.64 -11.75 13.50
C LEU A 132 -11.98 -11.69 12.77
N HIS A 133 -11.96 -11.32 11.48
CA HIS A 133 -13.02 -11.71 10.55
C HIS A 133 -12.80 -13.19 10.19
N MET A 134 -13.12 -14.10 11.11
CA MET A 134 -13.38 -15.49 10.74
C MET A 134 -14.78 -15.53 10.14
N LYS A 135 -14.86 -15.57 8.80
CA LYS A 135 -16.05 -16.12 8.14
C LYS A 135 -16.15 -17.59 8.54
N GLY A 136 -16.97 -17.87 9.54
CA GLY A 136 -17.47 -19.21 9.78
C GLY A 136 -18.26 -19.64 8.55
N LYS A 137 -17.81 -20.69 7.88
CA LYS A 137 -18.70 -21.52 7.06
C LYS A 137 -19.74 -22.11 8.01
N GLN A 138 -21.01 -21.76 7.82
CA GLN A 138 -22.12 -22.55 8.35
C GLN A 138 -22.59 -23.48 7.23
N ALA A 139 -22.74 -24.76 7.61
CA ALA A 139 -23.40 -25.89 6.94
C ALA A 139 -23.06 -26.15 5.46
#